data_AF-L8HN73-F1
#
_entry.id   AF-L8HN73-F1
#
_cell.length_a   1.000
_cell.length_b   1.000
_cell.length_c   1.000
_cell.angle_alpha   90.00
_cell.angle_beta   90.00
_cell.angle_gamma   90.00
#
_symmetry.space_group_name_H-M   'P 1'
#
loop_
_entity.id
_entity.type
_entity.pdbx_description
1 polymer ?
#
loop_
_entity_poly.entity_id
_entity_poly.type
_entity_poly.pdbx_seq_one_letter_code
_entity_poly.pdbx_strand_id
1 'polypeptide(L)' 'IFMKGNRATEEEVWEFLSVLGVYAGRKHLIFGEPRRLITKELVQKKYLKYLQVPNSDRPHYEFLWDPRACAE' A
#
# COMPACT_ATOMS: atom_id res chain seq x y z
N ILE A 1 -2.28 2.39 -7.34
CA ILE A 1 -2.91 3.64 -6.82
C ILE A 1 -3.18 4.64 -7.95
N PHE A 2 -2.17 5.18 -8.64
CA PHE A 2 -2.41 6.13 -9.76
C PHE A 2 -3.30 5.51 -10.85
N MET A 3 -2.95 4.32 -11.33
CA MET A 3 -3.74 3.56 -12.33
C MET A 3 -5.16 3.19 -11.88
N LYS A 4 -5.49 3.35 -10.59
CA LYS A 4 -6.79 2.99 -10.00
C LYS A 4 -7.61 4.23 -9.60
N GLY A 5 -7.25 5.42 -10.08
CA GLY A 5 -7.98 6.66 -9.79
C GLY A 5 -7.63 7.27 -8.43
N ASN A 6 -6.34 7.22 -8.05
CA ASN A 6 -5.77 7.77 -6.81
C ASN A 6 -6.17 7.07 -5.50
N ARG A 7 -6.87 5.94 -5.59
CA ARG A 7 -7.17 5.02 -4.48
C ARG A 7 -6.92 3.59 -4.93
N ALA A 8 -6.45 2.72 -4.06
CA ALA A 8 -6.36 1.28 -4.33
C ALA A 8 -6.53 0.51 -3.03
N THR A 9 -7.22 -0.62 -3.06
CA THR A 9 -7.36 -1.44 -1.84
C THR A 9 -6.07 -2.19 -1.53
N GLU A 10 -5.93 -2.65 -0.29
CA GLU A 10 -4.77 -3.45 0.13
C GLU A 10 -4.63 -4.71 -0.75
N GLU A 11 -5.74 -5.36 -1.08
CA GLU A 11 -5.79 -6.56 -1.91
C GLU A 11 -5.28 -6.29 -3.33
N GLU A 12 -5.72 -5.21 -3.97
CA GLU A 12 -5.27 -4.84 -5.32
C GLU A 12 -3.77 -4.51 -5.36
N VAL A 13 -3.26 -3.83 -4.32
CA VAL A 13 -1.83 -3.52 -4.22
C VAL A 13 -1.02 -4.81 -4.07
N TRP A 14 -1.46 -5.75 -3.23
CA TRP A 14 -0.80 -7.03 -3.07
C TRP A 14 -0.90 -7.92 -4.30
N GLU A 15 -2.02 -7.92 -5.01
CA GLU A 15 -2.19 -8.65 -6.27
C GLU A 15 -1.17 -8.14 -7.31
N PHE A 16 -1.06 -6.83 -7.48
CA PHE A 16 -0.06 -6.25 -8.39
C PHE A 16 1.38 -6.57 -7.97
N LEU A 17 1.68 -6.47 -6.68
CA LEU A 17 3.00 -6.79 -6.14
C LEU A 17 3.34 -8.28 -6.27
N SER A 18 2.34 -9.16 -6.21
CA SER A 18 2.53 -10.61 -6.37
C SER A 18 3.00 -10.97 -7.78
N VAL A 19 2.56 -10.23 -8.80
CA VAL A 19 3.04 -10.36 -10.20
C VAL A 19 4.52 -9.96 -10.29
N LEU A 20 4.96 -9.02 -9.46
CA LEU A 20 6.36 -8.58 -9.35
C LEU A 20 7.20 -9.46 -8.41
N GLY A 21 6.63 -10.56 -7.88
CA GLY A 21 7.32 -11.47 -6.96
C GLY A 21 7.42 -10.95 -5.51
N VAL A 22 6.68 -9.91 -5.16
CA VAL A 22 6.65 -9.30 -3.83
C VAL A 22 5.39 -9.76 -3.09
N TYR A 23 5.57 -10.49 -1.98
CA TYR A 23 4.47 -11.09 -1.22
C TYR A 23 4.42 -10.58 0.21
N ALA A 24 3.22 -10.31 0.72
CA ALA A 24 3.01 -10.01 2.13
C ALA A 24 3.48 -11.20 3.00
N GLY A 25 4.26 -10.91 4.06
CA GLY A 25 4.75 -11.92 4.99
C GLY A 25 5.97 -12.72 4.54
N ARG A 26 6.47 -12.54 3.31
CA ARG A 26 7.78 -13.06 2.90
C ARG A 26 8.84 -11.96 2.94
N LYS A 27 9.97 -12.24 3.57
CA LYS A 27 11.10 -11.30 3.57
C LYS A 27 11.73 -11.29 2.18
N HIS A 28 11.61 -10.16 1.49
CA HIS A 28 12.28 -9.90 0.23
C HIS A 28 13.73 -9.49 0.49
N LEU A 29 14.66 -9.97 -0.33
CA LEU A 29 16.10 -9.70 -0.19
C LEU A 29 16.43 -8.19 -0.24
N ILE A 30 15.72 -7.45 -1.10
CA ILE A 30 15.94 -6.00 -1.32
C ILE A 30 15.06 -5.15 -0.39
N PHE A 31 13.77 -5.48 -0.27
CA PHE A 31 12.77 -4.65 0.41
C PHE A 31 12.57 -5.02 1.89
N GLY A 32 13.28 -6.04 2.37
CA GLY A 32 13.08 -6.57 3.71
C GLY A 32 11.67 -7.14 3.86
N GLU A 33 10.91 -6.67 4.84
CA GLU A 33 9.52 -7.11 5.01
C GLU A 33 8.57 -6.18 4.23
N PRO A 34 8.00 -6.61 3.09
CA PRO A 34 7.25 -5.72 2.18
C PRO A 34 6.04 -5.09 2.87
N ARG A 35 5.39 -5.85 3.76
CA ARG A 35 4.21 -5.39 4.49
C ARG A 35 4.55 -4.20 5.39
N ARG A 36 5.64 -4.30 6.14
CA ARG A 36 6.13 -3.20 6.99
C ARG A 36 6.58 -1.99 6.18
N LEU A 37 7.24 -2.20 5.05
CA LEU A 37 7.67 -1.11 4.17
C LEU A 37 6.48 -0.29 3.68
N ILE A 38 5.44 -0.96 3.16
CA ILE A 38 4.28 -0.29 2.56
C ILE A 38 3.37 0.32 3.63
N THR A 39 3.03 -0.42 4.68
CA THR A 39 2.05 0.01 5.69
C THR A 39 2.62 0.94 6.76
N LYS A 40 3.93 0.90 7.03
CA LYS A 40 4.57 1.75 8.05
C LYS A 40 5.52 2.76 7.45
N GLU A 41 6.51 2.32 6.68
CA GLU A 41 7.58 3.24 6.25
C GLU A 41 7.10 4.28 5.25
N LEU A 42 6.36 3.87 4.21
CA LEU A 42 5.80 4.80 3.23
C LEU A 42 4.74 5.72 3.86
N VAL A 43 4.00 5.24 4.85
CA VAL A 43 3.03 6.04 5.60
C VAL A 43 3.72 7.07 6.50
N GLN A 44 4.77 6.65 7.24
CA GLN A 44 5.56 7.56 8.08
C GLN A 44 6.30 8.61 7.26
N LYS A 45 6.82 8.23 6.10
CA LYS A 45 7.43 9.17 5.15
C LYS A 45 6.42 10.09 4.47
N LYS A 46 5.12 9.91 4.73
CA LYS A 46 4.02 10.64 4.10
C LYS A 46 4.02 10.50 2.58
N TYR A 47 4.37 9.34 2.03
CA TYR A 47 4.12 9.04 0.62
C TYR A 47 2.73 8.45 0.43
N LEU A 48 2.30 7.62 1.39
CA LEU A 48 1.01 6.94 1.37
C LEU A 48 0.16 7.30 2.58
N LYS A 49 -1.15 7.32 2.38
CA LYS A 49 -2.13 7.25 3.45
C LYS A 49 -2.72 5.85 3.46
N TYR A 50 -2.67 5.21 4.62
CA TYR A 50 -3.30 3.92 4.86
C TYR A 50 -4.56 4.15 5.70
N LEU A 51 -5.73 3.95 5.10
CA LEU A 51 -7.02 4.25 5.72
C LEU A 51 -7.89 3.00 5.74
N GLN A 52 -8.64 2.81 6.82
CA GLN A 52 -9.70 1.81 6.86
C GLN A 52 -10.91 2.32 6.08
N VAL A 53 -11.50 1.47 5.26
CA VAL A 53 -12.73 1.78 4.52
C VAL A 53 -13.90 1.83 5.50
N PRO A 54 -14.59 2.98 5.65
CA PRO A 54 -15.75 3.08 6.52
C PRO A 54 -16.91 2.25 5.98
N ASN A 55 -17.70 1.66 6.87
CA ASN A 55 -18.92 0.90 6.56
C ASN A 55 -18.73 -0.41 5.78
N SER A 56 -17.53 -1.00 5.81
CA SER A 56 -17.34 -2.35 5.31
C SER A 56 -17.65 -3.39 6.40
N ASP A 57 -18.43 -4.42 6.06
CA ASP A 57 -18.71 -5.59 6.92
C ASP A 57 -17.44 -6.32 7.39
N ARG A 58 -16.34 -6.18 6.64
CA ARG A 58 -15.00 -6.67 7.02
C ARG A 58 -14.00 -5.52 7.05
N PRO A 59 -12.98 -5.56 7.92
CA PRO A 59 -11.94 -4.52 7.92
C PRO A 59 -11.16 -4.57 6.59
N HIS A 60 -11.53 -3.70 5.66
CA HIS A 60 -10.78 -3.42 4.43
C HIS A 60 -9.98 -2.15 4.61
N TYR A 61 -8.80 -2.14 4.01
CA TYR A 61 -7.91 -0.99 4.03
C TYR A 61 -7.59 -0.54 2.60
N GLU A 62 -7.43 0.77 2.45
CA GLU A 62 -7.11 1.43 1.19
C GLU A 62 -5.85 2.27 1.33
N PHE A 63 -5.11 2.33 0.22
CA PHE A 63 -3.97 3.20 0.03
C PHE A 63 -4.35 4.40 -0.85
N LEU A 64 -4.01 5.59 -0.38
CA LEU A 64 -4.02 6.82 -1.18
C LEU A 64 -2.63 7.41 -1.25
N TRP A 65 -2.36 8.18 -2.30
CA TRP A 65 -1.20 9.05 -2.34
C TRP A 65 -1.39 10.22 -1.37
N ASP A 66 -0.34 10.54 -0.63
CA ASP A 66 -0.28 11.80 0.13
C ASP A 66 0.22 12.93 -0.79
N PRO A 67 -0.15 14.22 -0.56
CA PRO A 67 0.32 15.33 -1.38
C PRO A 67 1.83 15.38 -1.61
N ARG A 68 2.64 14.89 -0.66
CA ARG A 68 4.09 14.79 -0.83
C ARG A 68 4.47 13.87 -2.00
N ALA A 69 3.77 12.75 -2.19
CA ALA A 69 4.02 11.85 -3.31
C ALA A 69 3.67 12.45 -4.67
N CYS A 70 2.86 13.51 -4.70
CA CYS A 70 2.54 14.25 -5.92
C CYS A 70 3.50 15.44 -6.16
N ALA A 71 4.35 15.78 -5.18
CA ALA A 71 5.24 16.94 -5.23
C ALA A 71 6.69 16.58 -5.63
N GLU A 72 7.06 15.30 -5.58
CA GLU A 72 8.35 14.75 -6.01
C GLU A 72 8.23 14.09 -7.39
#